data_AF-A0A2E4QX48-F1
#
_entry.id   AF-A0A2E4QX48-F1
#
_cell.length_a   1.000
_cell.length_b   1.000
_cell.length_c   1.000
_cell.angle_alpha   90.00
_cell.angle_beta   90.00
_cell.angle_gamma   90.00
#
_symmetry.space_group_name_H-M   'P 1'
#
loop_
_entity.id
_entity.type
_entity.pdbx_description
1 polymer ?
#
loop_
_entity_poly.entity_id
_entity_poly.type
_entity_poly.pdbx_seq_one_letter_code
_entity_poly.pdbx_strand_id
1 'polypeptide(L)'
;MESDKLTEVQIRLTAQRQVLAEMIAAASAGSGALQDWSNRFCGQESFIVSDGQEDPGAVPDEATALEGMFSNEMRKIAEAARARRDSATR
;
A
#
# COMPACT_ATOMS: atom_id res chain seq x y z
N MET A 1 19.57 13.11 -5.94
CA MET A 1 18.41 14.03 -5.84
C MET A 1 17.39 13.83 -6.96
N GLU A 2 17.74 13.91 -8.25
CA GLU A 2 16.77 13.62 -9.34
C GLU A 2 16.50 12.12 -9.49
N SER A 3 17.53 11.28 -9.33
CA SER A 3 17.42 9.82 -9.29
C SER A 3 16.48 9.36 -8.17
N ASP A 4 16.66 9.88 -6.95
CA ASP A 4 15.87 9.47 -5.77
C ASP A 4 14.38 9.80 -5.94
N LYS A 5 14.05 10.93 -6.57
CA LYS A 5 12.67 11.30 -6.90
C LYS A 5 12.06 10.37 -7.95
N LEU A 6 12.85 9.97 -8.95
CA LEU A 6 12.39 9.02 -9.95
C LEU A 6 12.10 7.65 -9.29
N THR A 7 12.99 7.21 -8.41
CA THR A 7 12.83 5.97 -7.62
C THR A 7 11.56 6.04 -6.75
N GLU A 8 11.31 7.15 -6.06
CA GLU A 8 10.07 7.34 -5.28
C GLU A 8 8.81 7.19 -6.15
N VAL A 9 8.78 7.87 -7.30
CA VAL A 9 7.64 7.79 -8.22
C VAL A 9 7.44 6.37 -8.74
N GLN A 10 8.53 5.66 -9.06
CA GLN A 10 8.46 4.27 -9.53
C GLN A 10 7.86 3.33 -8.47
N ILE A 11 8.25 3.48 -7.20
CA ILE A 11 7.70 2.68 -6.09
C ILE A 11 6.20 2.95 -5.95
N ARG A 12 5.80 4.23 -5.96
CA ARG A 12 4.39 4.61 -5.79
C ARG A 12 3.53 4.06 -6.93
N LEU A 13 4.01 4.16 -8.16
CA LEU A 13 3.33 3.57 -9.33
C LEU A 13 3.25 2.05 -9.23
N THR A 14 4.30 1.40 -8.71
CA THR A 14 4.32 -0.05 -8.50
C THR A 14 3.27 -0.49 -7.48
N ALA A 15 3.17 0.21 -6.34
CA ALA A 15 2.13 -0.04 -5.33
C ALA A 15 0.72 0.11 -5.91
N GLN A 16 0.46 1.20 -6.64
CA GLN A 16 -0.82 1.43 -7.30
C GLN A 16 -1.14 0.34 -8.33
N ARG A 17 -0.16 -0.06 -9.15
CA ARG A 17 -0.32 -1.14 -10.13
C ARG A 17 -0.66 -2.46 -9.45
N GLN A 18 -0.02 -2.79 -8.34
CA GLN A 18 -0.31 -4.01 -7.58
C GLN A 18 -1.76 -4.02 -7.09
N VAL A 19 -2.21 -2.92 -6.46
CA VAL A 19 -3.60 -2.78 -6.02
C VAL A 19 -4.59 -2.99 -7.17
N LEU A 20 -4.34 -2.37 -8.33
CA LEU A 20 -5.19 -2.55 -9.51
C LEU A 20 -5.20 -3.99 -10.01
N ALA A 21 -4.05 -4.66 -10.05
CA ALA A 21 -3.96 -6.05 -10.48
C ALA A 21 -4.74 -6.98 -9.55
N GLU A 22 -4.62 -6.79 -8.23
CA GLU A 22 -5.36 -7.56 -7.24
C GLU A 22 -6.88 -7.33 -7.33
N MET A 23 -7.31 -6.09 -7.53
CA MET A 23 -8.73 -5.75 -7.75
C MET A 23 -9.29 -6.45 -9.00
N ILE A 24 -8.56 -6.43 -10.12
CA ILE A 24 -8.97 -7.09 -11.36
C ILE A 24 -9.04 -8.61 -11.16
N ALA A 25 -8.06 -9.20 -10.46
CA ALA A 25 -8.06 -10.62 -10.15
C ALA A 25 -9.27 -11.01 -9.27
N ALA A 26 -9.54 -10.24 -8.21
CA ALA A 26 -10.69 -10.45 -7.33
C ALA A 26 -12.03 -10.28 -8.06
N ALA A 27 -12.14 -9.28 -8.94
CA ALA A 27 -13.34 -9.08 -9.78
C ALA A 27 -13.58 -10.25 -10.74
N SER A 28 -12.50 -10.89 -11.20
CA SER A 28 -12.57 -12.05 -12.11
C SER A 28 -12.87 -13.38 -11.39
N ALA A 29 -12.72 -13.43 -10.06
CA ALA A 29 -12.86 -14.66 -9.27
C ALA A 29 -14.31 -15.04 -8.94
N GLY A 30 -15.29 -14.18 -9.21
CA GLY A 30 -16.72 -14.45 -9.00
C GLY A 30 -17.40 -13.48 -8.04
N SER A 31 -18.70 -13.70 -7.79
CA SER A 31 -19.51 -12.79 -6.98
C SER A 31 -19.01 -12.69 -5.55
N GLY A 32 -18.82 -11.47 -5.05
CA GLY A 32 -18.42 -11.19 -3.66
C GLY A 32 -16.90 -11.10 -3.44
N ALA A 33 -16.08 -11.73 -4.28
CA ALA A 33 -14.62 -11.75 -4.08
C ALA A 33 -13.97 -10.36 -4.08
N LEU A 34 -14.43 -9.44 -4.94
CA LEU A 34 -13.97 -8.05 -4.92
C LEU A 34 -14.37 -7.32 -3.63
N GLN A 35 -15.57 -7.57 -3.11
CA GLN A 35 -16.02 -6.96 -1.85
C GLN A 35 -15.22 -7.50 -0.67
N ASP A 36 -14.95 -8.80 -0.63
CA ASP A 36 -14.14 -9.43 0.40
C ASP A 36 -12.69 -8.93 0.37
N TRP A 37 -12.09 -8.83 -0.83
CA TRP A 37 -10.76 -8.24 -1.00
C TRP A 37 -10.75 -6.79 -0.52
N SER A 38 -11.74 -5.98 -0.91
CA SER A 38 -11.84 -4.57 -0.50
C SER A 38 -11.97 -4.43 1.02
N ASN A 39 -12.80 -5.25 1.66
CA ASN A 39 -12.97 -5.28 3.11
C ASN A 39 -11.68 -5.66 3.82
N ARG A 40 -10.93 -6.64 3.29
CA ARG A 40 -9.63 -7.04 3.85
C ARG A 40 -8.56 -5.96 3.65
N PHE A 41 -8.41 -5.46 2.44
CA PHE A 41 -7.45 -4.40 2.12
C PHE A 41 -7.70 -3.14 2.99
N CYS A 42 -8.96 -2.72 3.09
CA CYS A 42 -9.35 -1.62 3.97
C CYS A 42 -9.41 -2.03 5.45
N GLY A 43 -9.37 -3.30 5.82
CA GLY A 43 -9.43 -3.76 7.20
C GLY A 43 -8.04 -4.01 7.83
N GLN A 44 -7.00 -4.15 7.01
CA GLN A 44 -5.66 -4.45 7.48
C GLN A 44 -4.98 -3.25 8.16
N GLU A 45 -4.51 -3.47 9.39
CA GLU A 45 -3.46 -2.68 10.07
C GLU A 45 -2.05 -3.08 9.60
N SER A 46 -1.94 -4.12 8.77
CA SER A 46 -0.71 -4.83 8.41
C SER A 46 0.26 -4.09 7.48
N PHE A 47 -0.03 -2.85 7.07
CA PHE A 47 0.94 -2.00 6.33
C PHE A 47 2.03 -1.42 7.25
N ILE A 48 2.04 -1.85 8.51
CA ILE A 48 3.13 -1.67 9.45
C ILE A 48 4.21 -2.67 9.03
N VAL A 49 5.19 -2.18 8.26
CA VAL A 49 6.55 -2.71 8.42
C VAL A 49 6.81 -2.59 9.91
N SER A 50 7.00 -3.72 10.58
CA SER A 50 7.33 -3.74 12.01
C SER A 50 8.36 -2.65 12.24
N ASP A 51 8.07 -1.71 13.14
CA ASP A 51 9.06 -0.79 13.72
C ASP A 51 10.03 -1.67 14.51
N GLY A 52 10.85 -2.39 13.76
CA GLY A 52 11.69 -3.46 14.22
C GLY A 52 12.91 -2.83 14.83
N GLN A 53 12.73 -2.14 15.97
CA GLN A 53 13.80 -1.67 16.86
C GLN A 53 15.07 -1.38 16.06
N GLU A 54 15.00 -0.41 15.14
CA GLU A 54 16.19 0.00 14.41
C GLU A 54 17.15 0.59 15.45
N ASP A 55 18.27 -0.08 15.63
CA ASP A 55 19.39 0.37 16.46
C ASP A 55 19.67 1.85 16.09
N PRO A 56 19.69 2.80 17.05
CA PRO A 56 19.81 4.24 16.81
C PRO A 56 21.16 4.71 16.22
N GLY A 57 21.79 3.87 15.39
CA GLY A 57 22.95 4.15 14.55
C GLY A 57 22.98 3.37 13.23
N ALA A 58 21.99 2.52 12.93
CA ALA A 58 21.92 1.80 11.65
C ALA A 58 21.21 2.67 10.60
N VAL A 59 21.93 3.05 9.54
CA VAL A 59 21.32 3.69 8.37
C VAL A 59 20.57 2.59 7.61
N PRO A 60 19.25 2.71 7.37
CA PRO A 60 18.51 1.75 6.58
C PRO A 60 19.18 1.59 5.22
N ASP A 61 19.39 0.33 4.80
CA ASP A 61 19.88 0.10 3.45
C ASP A 61 18.84 0.54 2.42
N GLU A 62 19.28 0.73 1.17
CA GLU A 62 18.40 1.21 0.11
C GLU A 62 17.18 0.29 -0.07
N ALA A 63 17.36 -1.04 0.05
CA ALA A 63 16.28 -2.01 -0.07
C ALA A 63 15.19 -1.82 1.01
N THR A 64 15.59 -1.65 2.27
CA THR A 64 14.68 -1.43 3.41
C THR A 64 13.93 -0.10 3.26
N ALA A 65 14.62 0.95 2.80
CA ALA A 65 13.98 2.22 2.51
C ALA A 65 12.91 2.09 1.40
N LEU A 66 13.17 1.32 0.35
CA LEU A 66 12.22 1.07 -0.74
C LEU A 66 10.98 0.30 -0.25
N GLU A 67 11.17 -0.73 0.57
CA GLU A 67 10.08 -1.52 1.18
C GLU A 67 9.20 -0.66 2.11
N GLY A 68 9.83 0.22 2.89
CA GLY A 68 9.14 1.20 3.72
C GLY A 68 8.29 2.16 2.89
N MET A 69 8.83 2.68 1.79
CA MET A 69 8.10 3.57 0.87
C MET A 69 6.92 2.86 0.21
N PHE A 70 7.09 1.62 -0.22
CA PHE A 70 6.03 0.80 -0.80
C PHE A 70 4.90 0.58 0.21
N SER A 71 5.25 0.14 1.42
CA SER A 71 4.28 -0.13 2.49
C SER A 71 3.54 1.15 2.92
N ASN A 72 4.25 2.28 2.95
CA ASN A 72 3.66 3.59 3.21
C ASN A 72 2.64 3.98 2.14
N GLU A 73 2.94 3.75 0.85
CA GLU A 73 1.99 4.05 -0.23
C GLU A 73 0.75 3.15 -0.13
N MET A 74 0.91 1.84 0.15
CA MET A 74 -0.22 0.93 0.32
C MET A 74 -1.17 1.38 1.44
N ARG A 75 -0.63 1.86 2.57
CA ARG A 75 -1.41 2.43 3.67
C ARG A 75 -2.19 3.67 3.24
N LYS A 76 -1.54 4.61 2.55
CA LYS A 76 -2.18 5.83 2.02
C LYS A 76 -3.33 5.49 1.07
N ILE A 77 -3.16 4.48 0.22
CA ILE A 77 -4.22 4.01 -0.69
C ILE A 77 -5.41 3.48 0.12
N ALA A 78 -5.17 2.64 1.15
CA ALA A 78 -6.23 2.10 2.00
C ALA A 78 -6.98 3.20 2.78
N GLU A 79 -6.27 4.15 3.37
CA GLU A 79 -6.88 5.31 4.06
C GLU A 79 -7.75 6.14 3.11
N ALA A 80 -7.23 6.41 1.91
CA ALA A 80 -7.93 7.17 0.88
C ALA A 80 -9.18 6.44 0.37
N ALA A 81 -9.16 5.11 0.32
CA ALA A 81 -10.31 4.28 -0.01
C ALA A 81 -11.37 4.30 1.11
N ARG A 82 -10.96 4.16 2.38
CA ARG A 82 -11.84 4.26 3.55
C ARG A 82 -12.56 5.62 3.58
N ALA A 83 -11.82 6.71 3.46
CA ALA A 83 -12.38 8.06 3.49
C ALA A 83 -13.45 8.28 2.41
N ARG A 84 -13.20 7.78 1.20
CA ARG A 84 -14.19 7.85 0.10
C ARG A 84 -15.43 7.01 0.37
N ARG A 85 -15.25 5.78 0.88
CA ARG A 85 -16.38 4.91 1.24
C ARG A 85 -17.25 5.56 2.30
N ASP A 86 -16.65 6.08 3.37
CA ASP A 86 -17.38 6.67 4.49
C ASP A 86 -18.12 7.96 4.06
N SER A 87 -17.55 8.71 3.10
CA SER A 87 -18.22 9.87 2.48
C SER A 87 -19.39 9.50 1.57
N ALA A 88 -19.38 8.31 0.97
CA ALA A 88 -20.46 7.83 0.10
C ALA A 88 -21.65 7.26 0.89
N THR A 89 -21.45 6.94 2.17
CA THR A 89 -22.50 6.41 3.08
C THR A 89 -23.21 7.47 3.93
N ARG A 90 -22.85 8.75 3.82
CA ARG A 90 -23.58 9.88 4.42
C ARG A 90 -24.58 10.47 3.44
#